data_AF-A0A3N7GTK3-F1
#
_entry.id   AF-A0A3N7GTK3-F1
#
_cell.length_a   1.000
_cell.length_b   1.000
_cell.length_c   1.000
_cell.angle_alpha   90.00
_cell.angle_beta   90.00
_cell.angle_gamma   90.00
#
_symmetry.space_group_name_H-M   'P 1'
#
loop_
_entity.id
_entity.type
_entity.pdbx_description
1 polymer ?
#
loop_
_entity_poly.entity_id
_entity_poly.type
_entity_poly.pdbx_seq_one_letter_code
_entity_poly.pdbx_strand_id
1 'polypeptide(L)'
;MNRRRSRRPQYTCRCGAYHFPHRFGGGRCTGLWIAEEQWEKSWGSGDCRHCLCCNRTEVAPYCEVVVGQEVVEECPVYQEFVHFHEITKKRRRK
;
A
#
# COMPACT_ATOMS: atom_id res chain seq x y z
N MET A 1 7.03 -32.79 -19.57
CA MET A 1 7.24 -31.33 -19.66
C MET A 1 7.07 -30.71 -18.27
N ASN A 2 8.17 -30.45 -17.55
CA ASN A 2 8.12 -29.75 -16.27
C ASN A 2 7.60 -28.33 -16.51
N ARG A 3 6.32 -28.08 -16.19
CA ARG A 3 5.78 -26.73 -16.11
C ARG A 3 6.52 -26.02 -14.98
N ARG A 4 7.64 -25.36 -15.30
CA ARG A 4 8.24 -24.37 -14.40
C ARG A 4 7.12 -23.38 -14.13
N ARG A 5 6.51 -23.44 -12.94
CA ARG A 5 5.50 -22.46 -12.52
C ARG A 5 6.17 -21.11 -12.70
N SER A 6 5.73 -20.33 -13.69
CA SER A 6 6.19 -18.96 -13.87
C SER A 6 6.10 -18.30 -12.51
N ARG A 7 7.24 -17.89 -11.96
CA ARG A 7 7.27 -17.24 -10.65
C ARG A 7 6.48 -15.96 -10.83
N ARG A 8 5.32 -15.87 -10.16
CA ARG A 8 4.49 -14.66 -10.20
C ARG A 8 5.39 -13.44 -9.94
N PRO A 9 5.24 -12.35 -10.71
CA PRO A 9 6.00 -11.13 -10.48
C PRO A 9 5.87 -10.77 -8.99
N GLN A 10 7.01 -10.55 -8.36
CA GLN A 10 7.11 -10.33 -6.93
C GLN A 10 7.74 -8.96 -6.73
N TYR A 11 6.94 -8.01 -6.28
CA TYR A 11 7.42 -6.68 -5.95
C TYR A 11 8.36 -6.76 -4.73
N THR A 12 9.57 -6.21 -4.92
CA THR A 12 10.57 -6.10 -3.86
C THR A 12 10.40 -4.75 -3.20
N CYS A 13 9.86 -4.77 -1.98
CA CYS A 13 9.66 -3.62 -1.13
C CYS A 13 10.98 -3.18 -0.48
N ARG A 14 11.15 -1.87 -0.31
CA ARG A 14 12.31 -1.25 0.35
C ARG A 14 11.90 -0.29 1.48
N CYS A 15 10.69 -0.45 2.02
CA CYS A 15 10.22 0.39 3.12
C CYS A 15 11.04 0.17 4.39
N GLY A 16 10.94 1.11 5.34
CA GLY A 16 11.66 1.08 6.62
C GLY A 16 11.29 -0.06 7.57
N ALA A 17 10.34 -0.94 7.21
CA ALA A 17 9.99 -2.10 8.04
C ALA A 17 11.16 -3.08 8.25
N TYR A 18 12.11 -3.09 7.31
CA TYR A 18 13.34 -3.89 7.35
C TYR A 18 14.52 -3.09 6.79
N HIS A 19 15.73 -3.34 7.30
CA HIS A 19 16.97 -2.73 6.79
C HIS A 19 17.45 -3.30 5.45
N PHE A 20 16.71 -4.25 4.85
CA PHE A 20 17.06 -4.92 3.60
C PHE A 20 15.87 -4.98 2.64
N PRO A 21 16.11 -5.06 1.31
CA PRO A 21 15.05 -5.28 0.33
C PRO A 21 14.30 -6.59 0.61
N HIS A 22 12.98 -6.51 0.74
CA HIS A 22 12.15 -7.63 1.19
C HIS A 22 10.92 -7.81 0.30
N ARG A 23 10.22 -8.93 0.47
CA ARG A 23 9.00 -9.19 -0.30
C ARG A 23 7.83 -8.34 0.22
N PHE A 24 7.07 -7.76 -0.70
CA PHE A 24 5.86 -7.01 -0.38
C PHE A 24 4.80 -7.84 0.36
N GLY A 25 4.13 -7.21 1.33
CA GLY A 25 3.01 -7.80 2.06
C GLY A 25 3.40 -8.97 2.97
N GLY A 26 4.67 -9.03 3.42
CA GLY A 26 5.19 -10.08 4.28
C GLY A 26 5.70 -9.55 5.62
N GLY A 27 5.42 -10.29 6.70
CA GLY A 27 5.92 -9.98 8.04
C GLY A 27 5.50 -8.58 8.52
N ARG A 28 6.47 -7.71 8.82
CA ARG A 28 6.27 -6.32 9.26
C ARG A 28 5.90 -5.37 8.11
N CYS A 29 6.14 -5.76 6.85
CA CYS A 29 5.76 -4.96 5.70
C CYS A 29 4.27 -5.12 5.40
N THR A 30 3.46 -4.22 5.94
CA THR A 30 2.02 -4.13 5.68
C THR A 30 1.70 -3.34 4.40
N GLY A 31 2.65 -2.54 3.90
CA GLY A 31 2.41 -1.60 2.80
C GLY A 31 1.89 -0.24 3.26
N LEU A 32 1.83 0.04 4.57
CA LEU A 32 1.41 1.33 5.13
C LEU A 32 2.21 2.51 4.57
N TRP A 33 3.52 2.32 4.36
CA TRP A 33 4.40 3.30 3.74
C TRP A 33 3.92 3.81 2.37
N ILE A 34 3.09 3.03 1.64
CA ILE A 34 2.49 3.49 0.39
C ILE A 34 1.48 4.60 0.67
N ALA A 35 0.63 4.41 1.67
CA ALA A 35 -0.35 5.43 2.07
C ALA A 35 0.34 6.68 2.63
N GLU A 36 1.50 6.54 3.29
CA GLU A 36 2.28 7.65 3.85
C GLU A 36 3.13 8.39 2.81
N GLU A 37 3.85 7.67 1.95
CA GLU A 37 4.90 8.26 1.10
C GLU A 37 4.56 8.32 -0.40
N GLN A 38 3.68 7.43 -0.90
CA GLN A 38 3.36 7.41 -2.33
C GLN A 38 2.26 8.38 -2.71
N TRP A 39 1.48 8.88 -1.75
CA TRP A 39 0.49 9.93 -2.04
C TRP A 39 1.14 11.14 -2.73
N GLU A 40 2.18 11.71 -2.10
CA GLU A 40 2.88 12.87 -2.66
C GLU A 40 3.55 12.59 -4.01
N LYS A 41 4.05 11.37 -4.21
CA LYS A 41 4.76 10.95 -5.42
C LYS A 41 3.82 10.63 -6.59
N SER A 42 2.66 10.02 -6.32
CA SER A 42 1.72 9.55 -7.35
C SER A 42 0.66 10.60 -7.69
N TRP A 43 0.21 11.39 -6.71
CA TRP A 43 -0.88 12.35 -6.86
C TRP A 43 -0.43 13.82 -6.71
N GLY A 44 0.85 14.07 -6.41
CA GLY A 44 1.47 15.39 -6.34
C GLY A 44 1.38 16.05 -4.96
N SER A 45 1.76 17.34 -4.89
CA SER A 45 1.58 18.19 -3.71
C SER A 45 0.10 18.57 -3.57
N GLY A 46 -0.68 17.66 -3.04
CA GLY A 46 -2.08 17.89 -2.73
C GLY A 46 -2.41 17.24 -1.40
N ASP A 47 -3.29 17.85 -0.64
CA ASP A 47 -3.85 17.19 0.53
C ASP A 47 -4.57 15.91 0.06
N CYS A 48 -4.61 14.89 0.91
CA CYS A 48 -5.44 13.70 0.74
C CYS A 48 -6.96 14.03 0.62
N ARG A 49 -7.34 15.31 0.49
CA ARG A 49 -8.69 15.88 0.44
C ARG A 49 -9.64 15.23 -0.54
N HIS A 50 -9.20 14.56 -1.61
CA HIS A 50 -10.10 13.83 -2.52
C HIS A 50 -10.07 12.32 -2.33
N CYS A 51 -9.24 11.82 -1.40
CA CYS A 51 -9.21 10.41 -1.03
C CYS A 51 -10.44 10.06 -0.21
N LEU A 52 -11.00 8.87 -0.48
CA LEU A 52 -12.10 8.30 0.31
C LEU A 52 -11.69 8.06 1.77
N CYS A 53 -10.41 7.74 2.02
CA CYS A 53 -9.88 7.51 3.36
C CYS A 53 -9.44 8.79 4.08
N CYS A 54 -9.69 9.97 3.51
CA CYS A 54 -9.37 11.24 4.17
C CYS A 54 -10.59 11.73 4.96
N ASN A 55 -10.49 11.60 6.27
CA ASN A 55 -11.47 12.14 7.19
C ASN A 55 -11.37 13.67 7.18
N ARG A 56 -12.51 14.32 6.88
CA ARG A 56 -12.64 15.78 6.78
C ARG A 56 -13.63 16.36 7.80
N THR A 57 -14.23 15.52 8.63
CA THR A 57 -15.23 15.96 9.62
C THR A 57 -14.58 16.56 10.86
N GLU A 58 -13.29 16.31 11.06
CA GLU A 58 -12.50 16.75 12.21
C GLU A 58 -11.78 18.08 11.97
N VAL A 59 -11.33 18.72 13.05
CA VAL A 59 -10.68 20.04 13.04
C VAL A 59 -9.42 20.07 12.16
N ALA A 60 -8.70 18.96 12.08
CA ALA A 60 -7.58 18.75 11.17
C ALA A 60 -7.84 17.48 10.33
N PRO A 61 -7.86 17.57 8.99
CA PRO A 61 -8.10 16.40 8.16
C PRO A 61 -6.94 15.41 8.27
N TYR A 62 -7.26 14.11 8.33
CA TYR A 62 -6.27 13.04 8.43
C TYR A 62 -6.66 11.83 7.59
N CYS A 63 -5.68 10.98 7.27
CA CYS A 63 -5.91 9.74 6.55
C CYS A 63 -6.23 8.60 7.53
N GLU A 64 -7.44 8.05 7.46
CA GLU A 64 -7.96 6.99 8.33
C GLU A 64 -7.12 5.70 8.25
N VAL A 65 -6.48 5.46 7.12
CA VAL A 65 -5.54 4.34 6.94
C VAL A 65 -4.24 4.58 7.70
N VAL A 66 -3.74 5.82 7.74
CA VAL A 66 -2.49 6.16 8.43
C VAL A 66 -2.68 6.10 9.95
N VAL A 67 -3.82 6.55 10.47
CA VAL A 67 -4.17 6.37 11.89
C VAL A 67 -4.64 4.96 12.24
N GLY A 68 -4.77 4.07 11.26
CA GLY A 68 -5.15 2.67 11.46
C GLY A 68 -6.62 2.44 11.82
N GLN A 69 -7.50 3.39 11.50
CA GLN A 69 -8.95 3.20 11.57
C GLN A 69 -9.44 2.36 10.38
N GLU A 70 -8.82 2.50 9.22
CA GLU A 70 -9.12 1.75 8.01
C GLU A 70 -7.96 0.83 7.57
N VAL A 71 -8.29 -0.21 6.81
CA VAL A 71 -7.27 -1.15 6.30
C VAL A 71 -6.56 -0.56 5.07
N VAL A 72 -5.23 -0.72 5.01
CA VAL A 72 -4.41 -0.20 3.90
C VAL A 72 -4.85 -0.69 2.51
N GLU A 73 -5.51 -1.84 2.45
CA GLU A 73 -5.98 -2.46 1.20
C GLU A 73 -7.13 -1.70 0.54
N GLU A 74 -7.82 -0.85 1.31
CA GLU A 74 -8.91 0.03 0.89
C GLU A 74 -8.40 1.41 0.45
N CYS A 75 -7.14 1.76 0.75
CA CYS A 75 -6.55 3.00 0.29
C CYS A 75 -6.45 3.02 -1.26
N PRO A 76 -6.99 4.04 -1.94
CA PRO A 76 -6.90 4.17 -3.40
C PRO A 76 -5.45 4.13 -3.92
N VAL A 77 -4.53 4.85 -3.26
CA VAL A 77 -3.10 4.86 -3.65
C VAL A 77 -2.47 3.48 -3.51
N TYR A 78 -2.85 2.72 -2.47
CA TYR A 78 -2.40 1.34 -2.33
C TYR A 78 -2.92 0.45 -3.47
N GLN A 79 -4.19 0.61 -3.85
CA GLN A 79 -4.78 -0.17 -4.94
C GLN A 79 -4.11 0.12 -6.28
N GLU A 80 -3.87 1.40 -6.59
CA GLU A 80 -3.13 1.81 -7.78
C GLU A 80 -1.71 1.28 -7.79
N PHE A 81 -0.99 1.41 -6.67
CA PHE A 81 0.37 0.90 -6.56
C PHE A 81 0.44 -0.61 -6.80
N VAL A 82 -0.47 -1.37 -6.21
CA VAL A 82 -0.58 -2.82 -6.42
C VAL A 82 -0.90 -3.12 -7.87
N HIS A 83 -1.78 -2.35 -8.52
CA HIS A 83 -2.13 -2.53 -9.92
C HIS A 83 -0.95 -2.23 -10.84
N PHE A 84 -0.32 -1.07 -10.69
CA PHE A 84 0.82 -0.61 -11.47
C PHE A 84 2.03 -1.56 -11.37
N HIS A 85 2.30 -2.09 -10.18
CA HIS A 85 3.39 -3.04 -9.95
C HIS A 85 2.98 -4.53 -10.09
N GLU A 86 1.77 -4.80 -10.59
CA GLU A 86 1.22 -6.16 -10.79
C GLU A 86 1.36 -7.08 -9.57
N ILE A 87 1.20 -6.50 -8.37
CA ILE A 87 1.44 -7.18 -7.10
C ILE A 87 0.30 -8.15 -6.82
N THR A 88 0.63 -9.44 -6.67
CA THR A 88 -0.39 -10.42 -6.29
C THR A 88 -0.65 -10.38 -4.78
N LYS A 89 -1.79 -9.80 -4.36
CA LYS A 89 -2.26 -9.86 -2.97
C LYS A 89 -2.48 -11.32 -2.56
N LYS A 90 -1.87 -11.78 -1.47
CA LYS A 90 -2.28 -13.06 -0.86
C LYS A 90 -3.58 -12.77 -0.12
N ARG A 91 -4.70 -13.40 -0.52
CA ARG A 91 -5.95 -13.32 0.24
C ARG A 91 -5.65 -13.75 1.67
N ARG A 92 -5.81 -12.84 2.65
CA ARG A 92 -5.86 -13.23 4.06
C ARG A 92 -7.05 -14.20 4.19
N ARG A 93 -6.77 -15.45 4.56
CA ARG A 93 -7.82 -16.37 4.97
C ARG A 93 -8.34 -15.81 6.30
N LYS A 94 -9.60 -15.38 6.29
CA LYS A 94 -10.35 -14.97 7.48
C LYS A 94 -10.50 -16.16 8.42
#